data_AF-A0AAP8FF85-F1
#
_entry.id   AF-A0AAP8FF85-F1
#
_cell.length_a   1.000
_cell.length_b   1.000
_cell.length_c   1.000
_cell.angle_alpha   90.00
_cell.angle_beta   90.00
_cell.angle_gamma   90.00
#
_symmetry.space_group_name_H-M   'P 1'
#
loop_
_entity.id
_entity.type
_entity.pdbx_description
1 polymer ?
#
loop_
_entity_poly.entity_id
_entity_poly.type
_entity_poly.pdbx_seq_one_letter_code
_entity_poly.pdbx_strand_id
1 'polypeptide(L)'
;MKKFPYNKDKQQSFQAAQQGHKEAVDAYEQANEAKNDASYGHEAKQAIGEVNEASQQIENALENASETQRQRLTEFQQDIKDMENDLNQ
;
A
#
# COMPACT_ATOMS: atom_id res chain seq x y z
N MET A 1 5.14 -9.55 -29.28
CA MET A 1 4.08 -8.76 -28.61
C MET A 1 3.23 -9.71 -27.77
N LYS A 2 3.43 -9.75 -26.44
CA LYS A 2 2.62 -10.58 -25.54
C LYS A 2 1.35 -9.82 -25.15
N LYS A 3 0.22 -10.44 -25.47
CA LYS A 3 -1.15 -9.98 -25.23
C LYS A 3 -1.40 -9.99 -23.71
N PHE A 4 -1.55 -8.82 -23.10
CA PHE A 4 -1.95 -8.65 -21.71
C PHE A 4 -3.30 -9.35 -21.44
N PRO A 5 -3.51 -10.05 -20.31
CA PRO A 5 -4.84 -10.26 -19.79
C PRO A 5 -5.26 -8.99 -19.04
N TYR A 6 -5.77 -7.99 -19.77
CA TYR A 6 -6.29 -6.69 -19.28
C TYR A 6 -7.61 -6.81 -18.48
N ASN A 7 -7.75 -7.85 -17.67
CA ASN A 7 -8.88 -8.04 -16.75
C ASN A 7 -8.42 -8.98 -15.62
N LYS A 8 -7.50 -8.53 -14.75
CA LYS A 8 -7.56 -9.02 -13.36
C LYS A 8 -8.89 -8.52 -12.83
N ASP A 9 -9.71 -9.44 -12.32
CA ASP A 9 -11.10 -9.18 -11.96
C ASP A 9 -11.19 -7.92 -11.07
N LYS A 10 -12.16 -7.03 -11.29
CA LYS A 10 -12.30 -5.78 -10.50
C LYS A 10 -12.33 -6.04 -8.99
N GLN A 11 -12.80 -7.23 -8.61
CA GLN A 11 -12.78 -7.68 -7.21
C GLN A 11 -11.36 -8.01 -6.72
N GLN A 12 -10.51 -8.59 -7.58
CA GLN A 12 -9.13 -8.93 -7.24
C GLN A 12 -8.26 -7.69 -7.03
N SER A 13 -8.44 -6.62 -7.81
CA SER A 13 -7.66 -5.38 -7.63
C SER A 13 -8.00 -4.69 -6.32
N PHE A 14 -9.29 -4.58 -5.97
CA PHE A 14 -9.71 -3.99 -4.70
C PHE A 14 -9.25 -4.82 -3.50
N GLN A 15 -9.37 -6.16 -3.57
CA GLN A 15 -8.88 -7.05 -2.50
C GLN A 15 -7.37 -6.98 -2.33
N ALA A 16 -6.62 -6.91 -3.44
CA ALA A 16 -5.18 -6.72 -3.38
C ALA A 16 -4.84 -5.40 -2.67
N ALA A 17 -5.44 -4.27 -3.10
CA ALA A 17 -5.23 -2.98 -2.46
C ALA A 17 -5.59 -2.97 -0.96
N GLN A 18 -6.64 -3.68 -0.55
CA GLN A 18 -6.98 -3.85 0.87
C GLN A 18 -5.90 -4.62 1.64
N GLN A 19 -5.37 -5.69 1.05
CA GLN A 19 -4.32 -6.50 1.67
C GLN A 19 -3.01 -5.70 1.77
N GLY A 20 -2.59 -5.06 0.68
CA GLY A 20 -1.38 -4.25 0.66
C GLY A 20 -1.45 -3.05 1.61
N HIS A 21 -2.60 -2.37 1.71
CA HIS A 21 -2.78 -1.30 2.71
C HIS A 21 -2.57 -1.82 4.13
N LYS A 22 -3.14 -2.99 4.46
CA LYS A 22 -2.94 -3.61 5.77
C LYS A 22 -1.46 -3.96 6.01
N GLU A 23 -0.80 -4.59 5.04
CA GLU A 23 0.62 -4.97 5.14
C GLU A 23 1.52 -3.74 5.33
N ALA A 24 1.23 -2.65 4.63
CA ALA A 24 1.93 -1.38 4.78
C ALA A 24 1.73 -0.77 6.18
N VAL A 25 0.49 -0.78 6.70
CA VAL A 25 0.19 -0.31 8.06
C VAL A 25 0.91 -1.15 9.11
N ASP A 26 0.81 -2.48 9.02
CA ASP A 26 1.43 -3.41 9.98
C ASP A 26 2.97 -3.21 9.98
N ALA A 27 3.61 -3.09 8.81
CA ALA A 27 5.04 -2.86 8.69
C ALA A 27 5.46 -1.46 9.18
N TYR A 28 4.64 -0.44 8.93
CA TYR A 28 4.88 0.92 9.43
C TYR A 28 4.77 1.00 10.95
N GLU A 29 3.79 0.34 11.56
CA GLU A 29 3.67 0.24 13.02
C GLU A 29 4.89 -0.48 13.61
N GLN A 30 5.32 -1.60 13.02
CA GLN A 30 6.53 -2.32 13.42
C GLN A 30 7.80 -1.43 13.34
N ALA A 31 7.95 -0.66 12.27
CA ALA A 31 9.06 0.29 12.14
C ALA A 31 9.02 1.39 13.21
N ASN A 32 7.82 1.88 13.56
CA ASN A 32 7.65 2.87 14.62
C ASN A 32 8.00 2.34 16.00
N GLU A 33 7.60 1.11 16.32
CA GLU A 33 7.96 0.45 17.58
C GLU A 33 9.48 0.29 17.71
N ALA A 34 10.17 0.01 16.59
CA ALA A 34 11.61 -0.16 16.55
C ALA A 34 12.42 1.17 16.49
N LYS A 35 11.80 2.36 16.53
CA LYS A 35 12.48 3.67 16.30
C LYS A 35 13.72 3.92 17.17
N ASN A 36 13.82 3.32 18.35
CA ASN A 36 14.97 3.45 19.26
C ASN A 36 15.88 2.21 19.32
N ASP A 37 15.59 1.20 18.51
CA ASP A 37 16.28 -0.09 18.50
C ASP A 37 17.23 -0.22 17.30
N ALA A 38 18.19 -1.14 17.41
CA ALA A 38 19.15 -1.41 16.34
C ALA A 38 18.50 -2.00 15.08
N SER A 39 17.27 -2.52 15.18
CA SER A 39 16.49 -3.07 14.08
C SER A 39 15.80 -2.01 13.22
N TYR A 40 15.72 -0.75 13.67
CA TYR A 40 14.95 0.31 12.99
C TYR A 40 15.21 0.37 11.47
N GLY A 41 16.48 0.39 11.06
CA GLY A 41 16.82 0.51 9.64
C GLY A 41 16.34 -0.67 8.78
N HIS A 42 16.24 -1.87 9.36
CA HIS A 42 15.69 -3.03 8.68
C HIS A 42 14.16 -2.90 8.53
N GLU A 43 13.48 -2.58 9.63
CA GLU A 43 12.02 -2.44 9.68
C GLU A 43 11.53 -1.28 8.81
N ALA A 44 12.19 -0.12 8.88
CA ALA A 44 11.89 1.03 8.03
C ALA A 44 12.04 0.69 6.54
N LYS A 45 13.08 -0.07 6.16
CA LYS A 45 13.25 -0.52 4.78
C LYS A 45 12.13 -1.47 4.34
N GLN A 46 11.69 -2.36 5.22
CA GLN A 46 10.56 -3.25 4.93
C GLN A 46 9.28 -2.43 4.77
N ALA A 47 8.98 -1.52 5.70
CA ALA A 47 7.83 -0.61 5.62
C ALA A 47 7.81 0.21 4.33
N ILE A 48 8.95 0.76 3.91
CA ILE A 48 9.08 1.47 2.62
C ILE A 48 8.71 0.54 1.44
N GLY A 49 9.10 -0.73 1.49
CA GLY A 49 8.74 -1.72 0.48
C GLY A 49 7.23 -1.93 0.40
N GLU A 50 6.60 -2.22 1.53
CA GLU A 50 5.15 -2.47 1.63
C GLU A 50 4.33 -1.23 1.24
N VAL A 51 4.74 -0.04 1.69
CA VAL A 51 4.12 1.25 1.34
C VAL A 51 4.13 1.47 -0.18
N ASN A 52 5.27 1.21 -0.84
CA ASN A 52 5.38 1.34 -2.29
C ASN A 52 4.52 0.32 -3.04
N GLU A 53 4.47 -0.93 -2.56
CA GLU A 53 3.63 -1.96 -3.17
C GLU A 53 2.14 -1.63 -3.02
N ALA A 54 1.70 -1.24 -1.82
CA ALA A 54 0.33 -0.82 -1.55
C ALA A 54 -0.08 0.38 -2.42
N SER A 55 0.81 1.37 -2.59
CA SER A 55 0.57 2.51 -3.47
C SER A 55 0.23 2.07 -4.91
N GLN A 56 1.03 1.16 -5.49
CA GLN A 56 0.79 0.63 -6.84
C GLN A 56 -0.51 -0.20 -6.91
N GLN A 57 -0.79 -1.01 -5.90
CA GLN A 57 -2.02 -1.81 -5.86
C GLN A 57 -3.27 -0.92 -5.78
N ILE A 58 -3.23 0.17 -5.00
CA ILE A 58 -4.30 1.16 -4.88
C ILE A 58 -4.52 1.89 -6.21
N GLU A 59 -3.46 2.35 -6.87
CA GLU A 59 -3.56 3.00 -8.18
C GLU A 59 -4.24 2.09 -9.22
N ASN A 60 -3.79 0.83 -9.29
CA ASN A 60 -4.40 -0.18 -10.17
C ASN A 60 -5.88 -0.43 -9.84
N ALA A 61 -6.25 -0.43 -8.56
CA ALA A 61 -7.64 -0.62 -8.14
C ALA A 61 -8.52 0.60 -8.46
N LEU A 62 -7.97 1.82 -8.42
CA LEU A 62 -8.70 3.06 -8.73
C LEU A 62 -9.12 3.16 -10.21
N GLU A 63 -8.41 2.48 -11.13
CA GLU A 63 -8.72 2.46 -12.56
C GLU A 63 -10.09 1.85 -12.86
N ASN A 64 -10.53 0.88 -12.05
CA ASN A 64 -11.74 0.08 -12.33
C ASN A 64 -12.75 0.02 -11.16
N ALA A 65 -12.48 0.75 -10.07
CA ALA A 65 -13.32 0.82 -8.87
C ALA A 65 -14.73 1.36 -9.12
N SER A 66 -15.72 0.75 -8.45
CA SER A 66 -17.03 1.36 -8.21
C SER A 66 -16.90 2.61 -7.31
N GLU A 67 -17.95 3.41 -7.20
CA GLU A 67 -17.93 4.64 -6.38
C GLU A 67 -17.58 4.35 -4.92
N THR A 68 -18.22 3.35 -4.30
CA THR A 68 -17.92 2.95 -2.92
C THR A 68 -16.48 2.47 -2.76
N GLN A 69 -15.97 1.69 -3.72
CA GLN A 69 -14.58 1.23 -3.69
C GLN A 69 -13.61 2.40 -3.87
N ARG A 70 -13.92 3.36 -4.75
CA ARG A 70 -13.10 4.55 -4.98
C ARG A 70 -12.94 5.37 -3.72
N GLN A 71 -14.03 5.60 -2.98
CA GLN A 71 -13.98 6.29 -1.69
C GLN A 71 -12.98 5.62 -0.73
N ARG A 72 -13.06 4.28 -0.58
CA ARG A 72 -12.15 3.53 0.29
C ARG A 72 -10.70 3.55 -0.21
N LEU A 73 -10.48 3.41 -1.51
CA LEU A 73 -9.14 3.46 -2.09
C LEU A 73 -8.50 4.85 -1.94
N THR A 74 -9.28 5.92 -1.99
CA THR A 74 -8.77 7.28 -1.73
C THR A 74 -8.38 7.47 -0.27
N GLU A 75 -9.13 6.90 0.67
CA GLU A 75 -8.72 6.86 2.10
C GLU A 75 -7.39 6.13 2.26
N PHE A 76 -7.26 4.93 1.70
CA PHE A 76 -5.99 4.18 1.73
C PHE A 76 -4.84 4.93 1.06
N GLN A 77 -5.10 5.61 -0.06
CA GLN A 77 -4.06 6.37 -0.76
C GLN A 77 -3.55 7.54 0.10
N GLN A 78 -4.41 8.16 0.91
CA GLN A 78 -4.00 9.21 1.82
C GLN A 78 -3.13 8.64 2.95
N ASP A 79 -3.55 7.54 3.58
CA ASP A 79 -2.76 6.87 4.62
C ASP A 79 -1.36 6.48 4.12
N ILE A 80 -1.28 5.90 2.92
CA ILE A 80 -0.01 5.48 2.29
C ILE A 80 0.92 6.67 2.03
N LYS A 81 0.38 7.81 1.57
CA LYS A 81 1.18 9.03 1.38
C LYS A 81 1.71 9.58 2.69
N ASP A 82 0.90 9.53 3.75
CA ASP A 82 1.32 10.03 5.05
C ASP A 82 2.42 9.13 5.64
N MET A 83 2.32 7.81 5.49
CA MET A 83 3.38 6.86 5.87
C MET A 83 4.66 7.05 5.05
N GLU A 84 4.54 7.21 3.72
CA GLU A 84 5.69 7.47 2.84
C GLU A 84 6.43 8.75 3.24
N ASN A 85 5.69 9.80 3.62
CA ASN A 85 6.29 11.05 4.07
C ASN A 85 6.96 10.94 5.45
N ASP A 86 6.46 10.10 6.37
CA ASP A 86 7.11 9.88 7.67
C ASP A 86 8.39 9.04 7.53
N LEU A 87 8.36 7.98 6.73
CA LEU A 87 9.48 7.05 6.55
C LEU A 87 10.68 7.67 5.79
N ASN A 88 10.45 8.69 4.98
CA ASN A 88 11.48 9.37 4.18
C ASN A 88 12.07 10.62 4.87
N GLN A 89 11.66 10.94 6.09
CA GLN A 89 12.23 12.04 6.90
C GLN A 89 13.45 11.59 7.72
#